data_AF-A0AAV2EZK6-F1
#
_entry.id   AF-A0AAV2EZK6-F1
#
_cell.length_a   1.000
_cell.length_b   1.000
_cell.length_c   1.000
_cell.angle_alpha   90.00
_cell.angle_beta   90.00
_cell.angle_gamma   90.00
#
_symmetry.space_group_name_H-M   'P 1'
#
loop_
_entity.id
_entity.type
_entity.pdbx_description
1 polymer ?
#
loop_
_entity_poly.entity_id
_entity_poly.type
_entity_poly.pdbx_seq_one_letter_code
_entity_poly.pdbx_strand_id
1 'polypeptide(L)' 'MELLRERLIECGWKDEMKALCRAFIKKKGRSNVTVDDLVHVITPKGRASVPDSVKAELLQRIRAFLVQASV' A
#
# COMPACT_ATOMS: atom_id res chain seq x y z
N MET A 1 16.44 -1.75 2.56
CA MET A 1 14.98 -1.52 2.66
C MET A 1 14.35 -2.05 1.39
N GLU A 2 13.08 -2.45 1.43
CA GLU A 2 12.40 -3.18 0.35
C GLU A 2 11.79 -2.19 -0.66
N LEU A 3 12.11 -2.29 -1.96
CA LEU A 3 11.77 -1.28 -2.99
C LEU A 3 10.29 -0.86 -2.97
N LEU A 4 9.37 -1.83 -2.93
CA LEU A 4 7.93 -1.52 -2.92
C LEU A 4 7.56 -0.61 -1.75
N ARG A 5 8.11 -0.89 -0.55
CA ARG A 5 7.85 -0.09 0.64
C ARG A 5 8.36 1.34 0.48
N GLU A 6 9.54 1.52 -0.11
CA GLU A 6 10.11 2.85 -0.38
C GLU A 6 9.22 3.64 -1.34
N ARG A 7 8.82 3.04 -2.47
CA ARG A 7 7.94 3.70 -3.45
C ARG A 7 6.57 4.07 -2.88
N LEU A 8 5.96 3.21 -2.07
CA LEU A 8 4.70 3.52 -1.40
C LEU A 8 4.82 4.62 -0.33
N ILE A 9 6.02 4.85 0.22
CA ILE A 9 6.27 5.98 1.12
C ILE A 9 6.47 7.25 0.30
N GLU A 10 7.35 7.21 -0.70
CA GLU A 10 7.69 8.36 -1.54
C GLU A 10 6.50 8.92 -2.32
N CYS A 11 5.61 8.05 -2.82
CA CYS A 11 4.41 8.49 -3.54
C CYS A 11 3.26 8.93 -2.60
N GLY A 12 3.50 8.98 -1.29
CA GLY A 12 2.51 9.44 -0.29
C GLY A 12 1.43 8.42 0.07
N TRP A 13 1.44 7.22 -0.52
CA TRP A 13 0.41 6.20 -0.30
C TRP A 13 0.28 5.82 1.19
N LYS A 14 1.41 5.66 1.89
CA LYS A 14 1.42 5.31 3.32
C LYS A 14 0.69 6.35 4.17
N ASP A 15 0.87 7.63 3.87
CA ASP A 15 0.26 8.70 4.66
C ASP A 15 -1.22 8.91 4.31
N GLU A 16 -1.61 8.67 3.05
CA GLU A 16 -3.02 8.56 2.64
C GLU A 16 -3.73 7.46 3.44
N MET A 17 -3.16 6.25 3.51
CA MET A 17 -3.76 5.12 4.24
C MET A 17 -3.91 5.42 5.74
N LYS A 18 -2.90 6.02 6.37
CA LYS A 18 -3.01 6.46 7.77
C LYS A 18 -4.08 7.52 7.96
N ALA A 19 -4.22 8.46 7.03
CA ALA A 19 -5.23 9.52 7.11
C ALA A 19 -6.65 8.93 7.05
N LEU A 20 -6.88 7.94 6.19
CA LEU A 20 -8.14 7.21 6.11
C LEU A 20 -8.45 6.44 7.39
N CYS A 21 -7.47 5.73 7.96
CA CYS A 21 -7.64 5.08 9.27
C CYS A 21 -8.03 6.08 10.36
N ARG A 22 -7.33 7.22 10.45
CA ARG A 22 -7.63 8.27 11.44
C ARG A 22 -9.03 8.84 11.25
N ALA A 23 -9.45 9.08 10.02
CA ALA A 23 -10.79 9.57 9.71
C ALA A 23 -11.88 8.56 10.11
N PHE A 24 -11.66 7.26 9.85
CA PHE A 24 -12.58 6.20 10.23
C PHE A 24 -12.71 6.08 11.76
N ILE A 25 -11.58 6.06 12.49
CA ILE A 25 -11.56 6.02 13.96
C ILE A 25 -12.27 7.24 14.55
N LYS A 26 -12.01 8.44 14.01
CA LYS A 26 -12.67 9.68 14.46
C LYS A 26 -14.19 9.62 14.26
N LYS A 27 -14.66 9.02 13.16
CA LYS A 27 -16.08 8.90 12.83
C LYS A 27 -16.81 7.87 13.70
N LYS A 28 -16.18 6.73 13.99
CA LYS A 28 -16.80 5.61 14.72
C LYS A 28 -16.57 5.65 16.24
N GLY A 29 -15.55 6.38 16.70
CA GLY A 29 -15.10 6.39 18.08
C GLY A 29 -14.09 5.28 18.36
N ARG A 30 -13.00 5.60 19.08
CA ARG A 30 -11.86 4.69 19.28
C ARG A 30 -12.23 3.36 19.95
N SER A 31 -13.18 3.36 20.87
CA SER A 31 -13.66 2.15 21.56
C SER A 31 -14.47 1.20 20.67
N ASN A 32 -14.93 1.68 19.51
CA ASN A 32 -15.86 0.95 18.63
C ASN A 32 -15.17 0.47 17.34
N VAL A 33 -13.84 0.49 17.27
CA VAL A 33 -13.07 0.14 16.07
C VAL A 33 -12.04 -0.92 16.41
N THR A 34 -12.09 -2.04 15.70
CA THR A 34 -11.07 -3.09 15.74
C THR A 34 -10.05 -2.90 14.62
N VAL A 35 -8.95 -3.65 14.69
CA VAL A 35 -7.98 -3.69 13.58
C VAL A 35 -8.62 -4.30 12.33
N ASP A 36 -9.49 -5.31 12.48
CA ASP A 36 -10.15 -5.96 11.36
C ASP A 36 -11.08 -4.99 10.61
N ASP A 37 -11.83 -4.14 11.34
CA ASP A 37 -12.63 -3.07 10.74
C ASP A 37 -11.78 -2.13 9.88
N LEU A 38 -10.59 -1.75 10.37
CA LEU A 38 -9.67 -0.90 9.63
C LEU A 38 -9.15 -1.62 8.39
N VAL A 39 -8.73 -2.89 8.49
CA VAL A 39 -8.25 -3.67 7.36
C VAL A 39 -9.34 -3.79 6.30
N HIS A 40 -10.57 -4.13 6.69
CA HIS A 40 -11.70 -4.23 5.78
C HIS A 40 -11.95 -2.93 5.01
N VAL A 41 -11.88 -1.79 5.70
CA VAL A 41 -12.13 -0.47 5.11
C VAL A 41 -10.97 0.00 4.23
N ILE A 42 -9.72 -0.16 4.68
CA ILE A 42 -8.58 0.41 3.93
C ILE A 42 -8.13 -0.46 2.77
N THR A 43 -8.31 -1.79 2.84
CA THR A 43 -7.78 -2.72 1.82
C THR A 43 -8.24 -2.39 0.39
N PRO A 44 -9.55 -2.22 0.09
CA PRO A 44 -9.97 -1.92 -1.27
C PRO A 44 -9.39 -0.60 -1.79
N LYS A 45 -9.41 0.45 -0.96
CA LYS A 45 -8.83 1.76 -1.31
C LYS A 45 -7.32 1.70 -1.48
N GLY A 46 -6.62 1.01 -0.58
CA GLY A 46 -5.18 0.83 -0.62
C GLY A 46 -4.71 0.09 -1.87
N ARG A 47 -5.42 -0.96 -2.31
CA ARG A 47 -5.11 -1.67 -3.56
C ARG A 47 -5.36 -0.78 -4.79
N ALA A 48 -6.46 -0.03 -4.79
CA ALA A 48 -6.83 0.84 -5.90
C ALA A 48 -5.91 2.06 -6.04
N SER A 49 -5.36 2.59 -4.94
CA SER A 49 -4.53 3.79 -4.96
C SER A 49 -3.04 3.53 -5.23
N VAL A 50 -2.61 2.28 -5.43
CA VAL A 50 -1.22 2.00 -5.84
C VAL A 50 -1.02 2.51 -7.27
N PRO A 51 -0.06 3.45 -7.50
CA PRO A 51 0.19 3.98 -8.84
C PRO A 51 0.70 2.90 -9.80
N ASP A 52 0.29 2.96 -11.07
CA ASP A 52 0.72 2.00 -12.08
C ASP A 52 2.22 2.09 -12.39
N SER A 53 2.83 3.25 -12.19
CA SER A 53 4.29 3.43 -12.28
C SER A 53 5.04 2.55 -11.29
N VAL A 54 4.55 2.42 -10.05
CA VAL A 54 5.15 1.56 -9.02
C VAL A 54 5.01 0.08 -9.40
N LYS A 55 3.84 -0.31 -9.93
CA LYS A 55 3.61 -1.68 -10.43
C LYS A 55 4.53 -2.00 -11.60
N ALA A 56 4.70 -1.06 -12.53
CA ALA A 56 5.55 -1.22 -13.71
C ALA A 56 7.03 -1.38 -13.33
N GLU A 57 7.55 -0.57 -12.40
CA GLU A 57 8.93 -0.67 -11.90
C GLU A 57 9.20 -2.05 -11.27
N LEU A 58 8.27 -2.54 -10.44
CA LEU A 58 8.38 -3.86 -9.82
C LEU A 58 8.33 -4.99 -10.85
N LEU A 59 7.42 -4.91 -11.83
CA LEU A 59 7.32 -5.88 -12.90
C LEU A 59 8.62 -5.93 -13.73
N GLN A 60 9.22 -4.77 -14.02
CA GLN A 60 10.51 -4.70 -14.70
C GLN A 60 11.62 -5.38 -13.89
N ARG A 61 11.70 -5.15 -12.57
CA ARG A 61 12.68 -5.84 -11.71
C ARG A 61 12.48 -7.35 -11.67
N ILE A 62 11.23 -7.81 -11.59
CA ILE A 62 10.92 -9.25 -11.63
C ILE A 62 11.39 -9.84 -12.97
N ARG A 63 11.09 -9.20 -14.10
CA ARG A 63 11.56 -9.64 -15.42
C ARG A 63 13.09 -9.68 -15.50
N ALA A 64 13.77 -8.64 -15.04
CA ALA A 64 15.23 -8.59 -15.03
C ALA A 64 15.85 -9.71 -14.18
N PHE A 65 15.26 -10.00 -13.01
CA PHE A 65 15.69 -11.11 -12.16
C PHE A 65 15.52 -12.46 -12.86
N LEU A 66 14.38 -12.71 -13.51
CA LEU A 66 14.13 -13.96 -14.25
C LEU A 66 15.10 -14.14 -15.43
N VAL A 67 15.43 -13.07 -16.14
CA VAL A 67 16.45 -13.10 -17.21
C VAL A 67 17.82 -13.43 -16.63
N GLN A 68 18.22 -12.80 -15.52
CA GLN A 68 19.51 -13.09 -14.89
C GLN A 68 19.61 -14.52 -14.34
N ALA A 69 18.51 -15.08 -13.84
CA ALA A 69 18.47 -16.44 -13.28
C ALA A 69 18.42 -17.56 -14.34
N SER A 70 18.24 -17.21 -15.62
CA SER A 70 18.21 -18.17 -16.74
C SER A 70 19.51 -18.21 -17.55
N VAL A 71 20.52 -17.45 -17.12
CA VAL A 71 21.90 -17.44 -17.64
C VAL A 71 22.80 -18.10 -16.61
#